data_AF-A0A1P8B8P1-F1
#
_entry.id   AF-A0A1P8B8P1-F1
#
_cell.length_a   1.000
_cell.length_b   1.000
_cell.length_c   1.000
_cell.angle_alpha   90.00
_cell.angle_beta   90.00
_cell.angle_gamma   90.00
#
_symmetry.space_group_name_H-M   'P 1'
#
loop_
_entity.id
_entity.type
_entity.pdbx_description
1 polymer ?
#
loop_
_entity_poly.entity_id
_entity_poly.type
_entity_poly.pdbx_seq_one_letter_code
_entity_poly.pdbx_strand_id
1 'polypeptide(L)'
;MGSEGRSIARKPRFLCLHGFRTSGEIMKIQLHKWPKSVIDRLDLVFLDAPFPCQGKSDVEGIFDPPYYEWFQFNKEFTEYTNFEKCLEYLEDRMIKLGPFDGLIGFSQGAILSGGLPGLQAKVRQY
;
A
#
# COMPACT_ATOMS: atom_id res chain seq x y z
N MET A 1 -13.49 -14.01 -42.57
CA MET A 1 -13.79 -12.91 -41.63
C MET A 1 -13.46 -13.41 -40.23
N GLY A 2 -12.23 -13.17 -39.77
CA GLY A 2 -11.80 -13.61 -38.44
C GLY A 2 -12.43 -12.70 -37.39
N SER A 3 -13.17 -13.29 -36.46
CA SER A 3 -13.62 -12.59 -35.26
C SER A 3 -12.39 -12.23 -34.44
N GLU A 4 -12.01 -10.96 -34.46
CA GLU A 4 -11.05 -10.42 -33.49
C GLU A 4 -11.62 -10.66 -32.09
N GLY A 5 -11.05 -11.65 -31.40
CA GLY A 5 -11.33 -11.87 -29.99
C GLY A 5 -10.94 -10.62 -29.24
N ARG A 6 -11.92 -9.81 -28.85
CA ARG A 6 -11.72 -8.64 -27.98
C ARG A 6 -11.06 -9.16 -26.71
N SER A 7 -9.74 -8.96 -26.58
CA SER A 7 -9.06 -9.24 -25.33
C SER A 7 -9.75 -8.41 -24.27
N ILE A 8 -10.35 -9.07 -23.28
CA ILE A 8 -10.94 -8.36 -22.14
C ILE A 8 -9.74 -7.77 -21.42
N ALA A 9 -9.51 -6.47 -21.58
CA ALA A 9 -8.44 -5.77 -20.89
C ALA A 9 -8.60 -6.02 -19.38
N ARG A 10 -7.56 -6.58 -18.76
CA ARG A 10 -7.57 -6.83 -17.31
C ARG A 10 -7.74 -5.51 -16.55
N LYS A 11 -8.40 -5.56 -15.40
CA LYS A 11 -8.52 -4.38 -14.52
C LYS A 11 -7.13 -3.92 -14.09
N PRO A 12 -6.86 -2.60 -14.04
CA PRO A 12 -5.67 -2.09 -13.39
C PRO A 12 -5.59 -2.57 -11.95
N ARG A 13 -4.46 -3.16 -11.58
CA ARG A 13 -4.22 -3.79 -10.29
C ARG A 13 -3.32 -2.90 -9.43
N PHE A 14 -3.81 -2.47 -8.27
CA PHE A 14 -3.11 -1.56 -7.37
C PHE A 14 -2.79 -2.22 -6.04
N LEU A 15 -1.56 -2.03 -5.59
CA LEU A 15 -1.17 -2.35 -4.22
C LEU A 15 -1.52 -1.17 -3.31
N CYS A 16 -2.35 -1.42 -2.30
CA CYS A 16 -2.90 -0.42 -1.39
C CYS A 16 -2.15 -0.41 -0.06
N LEU A 17 -1.56 0.73 0.28
CA LEU A 17 -0.72 0.94 1.47
C LEU A 17 -1.40 1.88 2.47
N HIS A 18 -1.76 1.34 3.63
CA HIS A 18 -2.51 2.07 4.66
C HIS A 18 -1.66 3.14 5.37
N GLY A 19 -2.32 3.99 6.16
CA GLY A 19 -1.67 5.05 6.95
C GLY A 19 -0.97 4.57 8.22
N PHE A 20 -0.28 5.48 8.89
CA PHE A 20 0.36 5.20 10.18
C PHE A 20 -0.67 4.71 11.20
N ARG A 21 -0.37 3.60 11.88
CA ARG A 21 -1.22 2.99 12.92
C ARG A 21 -2.62 2.67 12.46
N THR A 22 -2.77 2.20 11.23
CA THR A 22 -4.03 1.64 10.71
C THR A 22 -3.77 0.24 10.15
N SER A 23 -4.66 -0.28 9.31
CA SER A 23 -4.52 -1.59 8.70
C SER A 23 -5.02 -1.58 7.25
N GLY A 24 -4.70 -2.64 6.51
CA GLY A 24 -5.21 -2.89 5.17
C GLY A 24 -6.73 -2.95 5.15
N GLU A 25 -7.36 -3.56 6.16
CA GLU A 25 -8.83 -3.63 6.25
C GLU A 25 -9.45 -2.24 6.51
N ILE A 26 -8.83 -1.41 7.33
CA ILE A 26 -9.30 -0.03 7.55
C ILE A 26 -9.19 0.77 6.24
N MET A 27 -8.07 0.67 5.53
CA MET A 27 -7.91 1.32 4.22
C MET A 27 -8.94 0.81 3.21
N LYS A 28 -9.26 -0.49 3.23
CA LYS A 28 -10.31 -1.07 2.40
C LYS A 28 -11.66 -0.45 2.69
N ILE A 29 -12.07 -0.34 3.96
CA ILE A 29 -13.32 0.33 4.34
C ILE A 29 -13.32 1.79 3.86
N GLN A 30 -12.20 2.49 4.01
CA GLN A 30 -12.06 3.88 3.56
C GLN A 30 -12.17 4.02 2.04
N LEU A 31 -11.51 3.16 1.26
CA LEU A 31 -11.56 3.19 -0.21
C LEU A 31 -12.92 2.77 -0.77
N HIS A 32 -13.65 1.87 -0.09
CA HIS A 32 -15.01 1.49 -0.51
C HIS A 32 -16.05 2.61 -0.34
N LYS A 33 -15.67 3.77 0.19
CA LYS A 33 -16.49 4.99 0.12
C LYS A 33 -16.52 5.61 -1.28
N TRP A 34 -15.60 5.24 -2.16
CA TRP A 34 -15.65 5.66 -3.56
C TRP A 34 -16.84 5.04 -4.28
N PRO A 35 -17.35 5.67 -5.36
CA PRO A 35 -18.46 5.13 -6.12
C PRO A 35 -18.17 3.70 -6.60
N LYS A 36 -19.16 2.81 -6.50
CA LYS A 36 -19.06 1.42 -6.97
C LYS A 36 -18.61 1.34 -8.44
N SER A 37 -19.04 2.28 -9.27
CA SER A 37 -18.62 2.38 -10.68
C SER A 37 -17.12 2.59 -10.88
N VAL A 38 -16.41 3.11 -9.88
CA VAL A 38 -14.95 3.24 -9.84
C VAL A 38 -14.32 1.96 -9.31
N ILE A 39 -14.74 1.51 -8.12
CA ILE A 39 -14.16 0.32 -7.46
C ILE A 39 -14.28 -0.93 -8.33
N ASP A 40 -15.42 -1.13 -9.01
CA ASP A 40 -15.63 -2.29 -9.89
C ASP A 40 -14.68 -2.32 -11.10
N ARG A 41 -14.00 -1.21 -11.43
CA ARG A 41 -13.02 -1.13 -12.53
C ARG A 41 -11.59 -1.41 -12.08
N LEU A 42 -11.34 -1.54 -10.78
CA LEU A 42 -10.01 -1.72 -10.20
C LEU A 42 -9.88 -3.12 -9.60
N ASP A 43 -8.64 -3.63 -9.57
CA ASP A 43 -8.25 -4.77 -8.75
C ASP A 43 -7.38 -4.22 -7.60
N LEU A 44 -7.88 -4.29 -6.37
CA LEU A 44 -7.26 -3.64 -5.21
C LEU A 44 -6.74 -4.70 -4.23
N VAL A 45 -5.43 -4.68 -3.97
CA VAL A 45 -4.78 -5.57 -3.02
C VAL A 45 -4.37 -4.75 -1.79
N PHE A 46 -5.01 -5.01 -0.66
CA PHE A 46 -4.73 -4.34 0.61
C PHE A 46 -3.72 -5.14 1.41
N LEU A 47 -2.62 -4.50 1.82
CA LEU A 47 -1.62 -5.10 2.68
C LEU A 47 -1.67 -4.50 4.07
N ASP A 48 -1.42 -5.34 5.07
CA ASP A 48 -0.97 -4.89 6.38
C ASP A 48 0.54 -4.67 6.37
N ALA A 49 0.96 -3.59 7.04
CA ALA A 49 2.35 -3.31 7.29
C ALA A 49 2.96 -4.35 8.26
N PRO A 50 4.28 -4.62 8.19
CA PRO A 50 4.88 -5.74 8.90
C PRO A 50 5.08 -5.51 10.40
N PHE A 51 4.95 -4.28 10.89
CA PHE A 51 5.22 -3.94 12.29
C PHE A 51 3.92 -3.63 13.03
N PRO A 52 3.60 -4.34 14.12
CA PRO A 52 2.51 -3.96 15.00
C PRO A 52 2.71 -2.54 15.55
N CYS A 53 1.60 -1.81 15.68
CA CYS A 53 1.57 -0.48 16.25
C CYS A 53 2.16 -0.45 17.68
N GLN A 54 3.06 0.50 17.95
CA GLN A 54 3.75 0.61 19.25
C GLN A 54 3.11 1.63 20.21
N GLY A 55 2.03 2.29 19.79
CA GLY A 55 1.36 3.28 20.62
C GLY A 55 -0.11 3.42 20.26
N LYS A 56 -0.70 4.56 20.65
CA LYS A 56 -2.09 4.86 20.39
C LYS A 56 -2.34 5.10 18.90
N SER A 57 -3.41 4.53 18.36
CA SER A 57 -3.91 4.90 17.04
C SER A 57 -4.98 5.99 17.12
N ASP A 58 -4.95 6.93 16.17
CA ASP A 58 -5.95 8.00 16.06
C ASP A 58 -7.33 7.47 15.60
N VAL A 59 -7.39 6.22 15.15
CA VAL A 59 -8.65 5.56 14.74
C VAL A 59 -9.24 4.67 15.82
N GLU A 60 -8.63 4.60 17.01
CA GLU A 60 -9.21 3.89 18.16
C GLU A 60 -10.60 4.42 18.51
N GLY A 61 -11.54 3.49 18.77
CA GLY A 61 -12.94 3.81 19.03
C GLY A 61 -13.77 4.10 17.77
N ILE A 62 -13.14 4.18 16.60
CA ILE A 62 -13.82 4.26 15.29
C ILE A 62 -13.66 2.94 14.53
N PHE A 63 -12.45 2.38 14.54
CA PHE A 63 -12.12 1.10 13.93
C PHE A 63 -11.45 0.19 14.96
N ASP A 64 -11.74 -1.10 14.91
CA ASP A 64 -11.12 -2.08 15.80
C ASP A 64 -9.68 -2.42 15.38
N PRO A 65 -8.79 -2.79 16.33
CA PRO A 65 -7.45 -3.32 16.05
C PRO A 65 -7.53 -4.68 15.30
N PRO A 66 -6.43 -5.17 14.71
CA PRO A 66 -5.04 -4.73 14.85
C PRO A 66 -4.67 -3.50 14.02
N TYR A 67 -3.66 -2.77 14.49
CA TYR A 67 -3.04 -1.65 13.78
C TYR A 67 -1.57 -1.92 13.55
N TYR A 68 -1.05 -1.37 12.46
CA TYR A 68 0.30 -1.59 12.00
C TYR A 68 0.97 -0.28 11.57
N GLU A 69 2.28 -0.34 11.43
CA GLU A 69 3.13 0.76 11.00
C GLU A 69 4.09 0.21 9.94
N TRP A 70 4.34 0.98 8.89
CA TRP A 70 5.31 0.61 7.87
C TRP A 70 6.73 0.81 8.35
N PHE A 71 6.96 1.88 9.10
CA PHE A 71 8.22 2.18 9.76
C PHE A 71 7.93 3.09 10.95
N GLN A 72 8.81 3.09 11.94
CA GLN A 72 8.68 3.96 13.11
C GLN A 72 9.57 5.19 12.92
N PHE A 73 9.22 6.29 13.59
CA PHE A 73 10.04 7.49 13.68
C PHE A 73 10.00 8.05 15.11
N ASN A 74 11.08 8.72 15.52
CA ASN A 74 11.07 9.48 16.77
C ASN A 74 10.15 10.70 16.66
N LYS A 75 9.78 11.32 17.80
CA LYS A 75 8.85 12.46 17.83
C LYS A 75 9.35 13.65 17.01
N GLU A 76 10.66 13.78 16.88
CA GLU A 76 11.33 14.85 16.15
C GLU A 76 11.47 14.56 14.64
N PHE A 77 11.07 13.37 14.17
CA PHE A 77 11.17 12.93 12.77
C PHE A 77 12.62 12.94 12.20
N THR A 78 13.61 12.83 13.07
CA THR A 78 15.03 12.83 12.71
C THR A 78 15.59 11.42 12.57
N GLU A 79 14.96 10.43 13.20
CA GLU A 79 15.38 9.04 13.19
C GLU A 79 14.23 8.15 12.72
N TYR A 80 14.54 7.28 11.77
CA TYR A 80 13.61 6.28 11.24
C TYR A 80 14.13 4.91 11.61
N THR A 81 13.25 4.02 12.07
CA THR A 81 13.62 2.63 12.35
C THR A 81 12.76 1.67 11.54
N ASN A 82 13.38 0.56 11.15
CA ASN A 82 12.81 -0.48 10.29
C ASN A 82 12.41 -0.05 8.86
N PHE A 83 12.86 1.13 8.40
CA PHE A 83 12.54 1.60 7.06
C PHE A 83 13.06 0.67 5.96
N GLU A 84 14.31 0.22 6.05
CA GLU A 84 14.92 -0.71 5.08
C GLU A 84 14.19 -2.05 5.07
N LYS A 85 13.86 -2.60 6.24
CA LYS A 85 13.09 -3.84 6.38
C LYS A 85 11.68 -3.71 5.79
N CYS A 86 11.07 -2.52 5.88
CA CYS A 86 9.80 -2.24 5.22
C CYS A 86 9.93 -2.30 3.70
N LEU A 87 11.02 -1.73 3.14
CA LEU A 87 11.25 -1.76 1.71
C LEU A 87 11.47 -3.19 1.20
N GLU A 88 12.29 -3.98 1.92
CA GLU A 88 12.50 -5.41 1.62
C GLU A 88 11.17 -6.19 1.66
N TYR A 89 10.34 -5.94 2.67
CA TYR A 89 9.01 -6.53 2.77
C TYR A 89 8.13 -6.16 1.57
N LEU A 90 8.07 -4.88 1.20
CA LEU A 90 7.26 -4.41 0.08
C LEU A 90 7.75 -4.99 -1.26
N GLU A 91 9.06 -5.04 -1.48
CA GLU A 91 9.65 -5.67 -2.65
C GLU A 91 9.25 -7.15 -2.76
N ASP A 92 9.37 -7.92 -1.68
CA ASP A 92 8.96 -9.32 -1.62
C ASP A 92 7.47 -9.49 -1.96
N ARG A 93 6.61 -8.63 -1.39
CA ARG A 93 5.16 -8.66 -1.67
C ARG A 93 4.85 -8.27 -3.11
N MET A 94 5.53 -7.28 -3.67
CA MET A 94 5.35 -6.86 -5.05
C MET A 94 5.73 -7.98 -6.03
N ILE A 95 6.81 -8.71 -5.76
CA ILE A 95 7.24 -9.86 -6.56
C ILE A 95 6.24 -11.02 -6.45
N LYS A 96 5.81 -11.37 -5.23
CA LYS A 96 4.94 -12.55 -4.99
C LYS A 96 3.48 -12.35 -5.38
N LEU A 97 2.94 -11.14 -5.23
CA LEU A 97 1.50 -10.86 -5.39
C LEU A 97 1.18 -10.09 -6.68
N GLY A 98 2.21 -9.64 -7.39
CA GLY A 98 2.11 -8.90 -8.64
C GLY A 98 1.77 -9.77 -9.85
N PRO A 99 1.78 -9.20 -11.07
CA PRO A 99 2.20 -7.83 -11.37
C PRO A 99 1.20 -6.76 -10.88
N PHE A 100 1.71 -5.60 -10.48
CA PHE A 100 0.92 -4.42 -10.11
C PHE A 100 1.12 -3.31 -11.15
N ASP A 101 0.06 -2.56 -11.45
CA ASP A 101 0.09 -1.42 -12.36
C ASP A 101 0.35 -0.09 -11.63
N GLY A 102 0.24 -0.09 -10.31
CA GLY A 102 0.54 1.08 -9.50
C GLY A 102 0.34 0.84 -8.00
N LEU A 103 0.57 1.92 -7.25
CA LEU A 103 0.41 1.97 -5.81
C LEU A 103 -0.67 2.99 -5.46
N ILE A 104 -1.49 2.69 -4.45
CA ILE A 104 -2.38 3.65 -3.81
C ILE A 104 -1.96 3.73 -2.36
N GLY A 105 -1.53 4.90 -1.90
CA GLY A 105 -1.04 5.11 -0.54
C GLY A 105 -1.78 6.22 0.18
N PHE A 106 -1.96 6.07 1.49
CA PHE A 106 -2.46 7.13 2.35
C PHE A 106 -1.45 7.48 3.46
N SER A 107 -1.22 8.77 3.71
CA SER A 107 -0.31 9.26 4.75
C SER A 107 1.06 8.54 4.71
N GLN A 108 1.42 7.73 5.71
CA GLN A 108 2.66 6.93 5.68
C GLN A 108 2.76 6.00 4.45
N GLY A 109 1.66 5.37 4.03
CA GLY A 109 1.62 4.59 2.80
C GLY A 109 1.79 5.44 1.53
N ALA A 110 1.42 6.72 1.57
CA ALA A 110 1.64 7.66 0.46
C ALA A 110 3.13 8.05 0.33
N ILE A 111 3.83 8.22 1.46
CA ILE A 111 5.29 8.43 1.49
C ILE A 111 6.00 7.28 0.76
N LEU A 112 5.64 6.04 1.09
CA LEU A 112 6.19 4.86 0.41
C LEU A 112 5.81 4.82 -1.06
N SER A 113 4.54 5.05 -1.39
CA SER A 113 4.06 5.02 -2.78
C SER A 113 4.78 6.03 -3.67
N GLY A 114 5.05 7.23 -3.16
CA GLY A 114 5.78 8.28 -3.89
C GLY A 114 7.30 8.05 -3.92
N GLY A 115 7.88 7.47 -2.86
CA GLY A 115 9.32 7.25 -2.74
C GLY A 115 9.83 6.03 -3.51
N LEU A 116 9.06 4.93 -3.55
CA LEU A 116 9.48 3.65 -4.13
C LEU A 116 9.96 3.74 -5.59
N PRO A 117 9.27 4.47 -6.51
CA PRO A 117 9.76 4.62 -7.88
C PRO A 117 11.16 5.26 -7.96
N GLY A 118 11.43 6.24 -7.11
CA GLY A 118 12.74 6.91 -7.05
C GLY A 118 13.83 6.01 -6.46
N LEU A 119 13.50 5.17 -5.49
CA LEU A 119 14.41 4.18 -4.92
C LEU A 119 14.76 3.09 -5.94
N GLN A 120 13.78 2.63 -6.73
CA GLN A 120 13.99 1.63 -7.78
C GLN A 120 14.92 2.14 -8.90
N ALA A 121 14.84 3.42 -9.25
CA ALA A 121 15.69 4.02 -10.28
C ALA A 121 17.18 4.00 -9.90
N LYS A 122 17.51 4.09 -8.60
CA LYS A 122 18.90 4.07 -8.10
C LYS A 122 19.53 2.69 -8.14
N VAL A 123 18.74 1.62 -7.95
CA VAL A 123 19.24 0.23 -7.97
C VAL A 123 19.69 -0.19 -9.38
N ARG A 124 19.16 0.43 -10.43
CA ARG A 124 19.49 0.12 -11.84
C ARG A 124 20.79 0.77 -12.37
N GLN A 125 21.63 1.33 -11.51
CA GLN A 125 22.90 1.97 -11.91
C GLN A 125 24.13 1.06 -11.91
N TYR A 126 23.96 -0.26 -12.04
CA TYR A 126 25.07 -1.22 -12.19
C TYR A 126 24.82 -2.16 -13.37
#